data_AF-K0V7P8-F1
#
_entry.id   AF-K0V7P8-F1
#
_cell.length_a   1.000
_cell.length_b   1.000
_cell.length_c   1.000
_cell.angle_alpha   90.00
_cell.angle_beta   90.00
_cell.angle_gamma   90.00
#
_symmetry.space_group_name_H-M   'P 1'
#
loop_
_entity.id
_entity.type
_entity.pdbx_description
1 polymer ?
#
loop_
_entity_poly.entity_id
_entity_poly.type
_entity_poly.pdbx_seq_one_letter_code
_entity_poly.pdbx_strand_id
1 'polypeptide(L)' 'MILTVTGRKSGSRRVERVRAIELSDADARPLLRLLPNMVPGWVGFLRQGGLVTDGDPDEFEALLGRMPIFRMDPA' A
#
# COMPACT_ATOMS: atom_id res chain seq x y z
N MET A 1 -3.51 -12.11 -6.30
CA MET A 1 -2.51 -13.16 -6.00
C MET A 1 -2.34 -13.29 -4.48
N ILE A 2 -2.15 -14.50 -3.92
CA ILE A 2 -1.85 -14.69 -2.48
C ILE A 2 -0.39 -15.09 -2.33
N LEU A 3 0.39 -14.25 -1.66
CA LEU A 3 1.79 -14.53 -1.33
C LEU A 3 1.92 -14.73 0.19
N THR A 4 2.56 -15.81 0.61
CA THR A 4 2.93 -15.97 2.02
C THR A 4 4.26 -15.27 2.24
N VAL A 5 4.26 -14.22 3.07
CA VAL A 5 5.46 -13.44 3.38
C VAL A 5 5.73 -13.47 4.87
N THR A 6 7.01 -13.51 5.24
CA THR A 6 7.41 -13.42 6.65
C THR A 6 7.55 -11.95 7.02
N GLY A 7 6.66 -11.45 7.88
CA GLY A 7 6.61 -10.06 8.30
C GLY A 7 7.31 -9.84 9.64
N ARG A 8 7.87 -8.65 9.84
CA ARG A 8 8.35 -8.19 11.14
C ARG A 8 7.56 -6.94 11.53
N LYS A 9 6.83 -6.99 12.64
CA LYS A 9 6.09 -5.85 13.16
C LYS A 9 7.04 -4.87 13.86
N SER A 10 7.11 -3.63 13.37
CA SER A 10 7.91 -2.57 14.01
C SER A 10 7.46 -2.36 15.46
N GLY A 11 8.39 -2.41 16.41
CA GLY A 11 8.13 -2.31 17.86
C GLY A 11 8.13 -3.64 18.64
N SER A 12 8.24 -4.79 17.97
CA SER A 12 8.40 -6.09 18.63
C SER A 12 9.53 -6.89 17.98
N ARG A 13 10.32 -7.64 18.78
CA ARG A 13 11.36 -8.56 18.25
C ARG A 13 10.77 -9.84 17.67
N ARG A 14 9.44 -9.85 17.42
CA ARG A 14 8.67 -11.02 16.99
C ARG A 14 8.55 -11.00 15.46
N VAL A 15 8.95 -12.11 14.86
CA VAL A 15 8.76 -12.40 13.44
C VAL A 15 7.53 -13.28 13.32
N GLU A 16 6.57 -12.87 12.50
CA GLU A 16 5.32 -13.59 12.29
C GLU A 16 5.10 -13.88 10.81
N ARG A 17 4.50 -15.04 10.51
CA ARG A 17 4.07 -15.35 9.16
C ARG A 17 2.74 -14.67 8.93
N VAL A 18 2.64 -13.96 7.82
CA VAL A 18 1.40 -13.30 7.39
C VAL A 18 1.08 -13.73 5.97
N ARG A 19 -0.22 -13.73 5.65
CA ARG A 19 -0.71 -13.91 4.29
C ARG A 19 -0.90 -12.53 3.70
N ALA A 20 -0.14 -12.20 2.66
CA ALA A 20 -0.35 -11.00 1.87
C ALA A 20 -1.36 -11.32 0.76
N ILE A 21 -2.53 -10.70 0.84
CA ILE A 21 -3.62 -10.84 -0.13
C ILE A 21 -3.71 -9.55 -0.90
N GLU A 22 -3.45 -9.63 -2.20
CA GLU A 22 -3.69 -8.53 -3.12
C GLU A 22 -5.20 -8.20 -3.16
N LEU A 23 -5.54 -6.94 -2.87
CA LEU A 23 -6.90 -6.45 -2.95
C LEU A 23 -7.32 -6.23 -4.40
N SER A 24 -8.62 -6.39 -4.67
CA SER A 24 -9.19 -6.03 -5.97
C SER A 24 -9.11 -4.51 -6.17
N ASP A 25 -9.15 -4.05 -7.42
CA ASP A 25 -9.12 -2.61 -7.72
C ASP A 25 -10.28 -1.85 -7.03
N ALA A 26 -11.45 -2.48 -6.94
CA ALA A 26 -12.61 -1.92 -6.26
C ALA A 26 -12.37 -1.71 -4.75
N ASP A 27 -11.69 -2.64 -4.09
CA ASP A 27 -11.37 -2.57 -2.66
C ASP A 27 -10.14 -1.67 -2.39
N ALA A 28 -9.21 -1.62 -3.33
CA ALA A 28 -8.00 -0.81 -3.22
C ALA A 28 -8.27 0.69 -3.44
N ARG A 29 -9.21 1.03 -4.34
CA ARG A 29 -9.58 2.41 -4.68
C ARG A 29 -9.85 3.33 -3.47
N PRO A 30 -10.71 2.97 -2.49
CA PRO A 30 -10.92 3.81 -1.32
C PRO A 30 -9.66 3.95 -0.44
N LEU A 31 -8.80 2.92 -0.38
CA LEU A 31 -7.56 2.97 0.38
C LEU A 31 -6.53 3.90 -0.28
N LEU A 32 -6.43 3.86 -1.61
CA LEU A 32 -5.56 4.73 -2.40
C LEU A 32 -5.89 6.21 -2.21
N ARG A 33 -7.17 6.55 -1.99
CA ARG A 33 -7.60 7.93 -1.68
C ARG A 33 -7.26 8.37 -0.25
N LEU A 34 -7.15 7.43 0.68
CA LEU A 34 -6.77 7.71 2.07
C LEU A 34 -5.25 7.78 2.27
N LEU A 35 -4.52 7.03 1.44
CA LEU A 35 -3.07 6.89 1.51
C LEU A 35 -2.30 8.23 1.58
N PRO A 36 -2.63 9.30 0.80
CA PRO A 36 -1.99 10.62 0.93
C PRO A 36 -1.95 11.16 2.36
N ASN A 37 -2.95 10.84 3.18
CA ASN A 37 -3.12 11.34 4.54
C ASN A 37 -2.52 10.43 5.62
N MET A 38 -2.14 9.19 5.29
CA MET A 38 -1.76 8.17 6.27
C MET A 38 -0.30 8.28 6.73
N VAL A 39 0.58 8.84 5.91
CA VAL A 39 2.02 8.94 6.23
C VAL A 39 2.53 10.33 5.85
N PRO A 40 2.89 11.18 6.82
CA PRO A 40 3.49 12.48 6.51
C PRO A 40 4.74 12.34 5.63
N GLY A 41 4.76 13.04 4.48
CA GLY A 41 5.93 13.13 3.59
C GLY A 41 6.07 12.05 2.51
N TRP A 42 5.27 10.98 2.54
CA TRP A 42 5.40 9.89 1.56
C TRP A 42 4.97 10.30 0.14
N VAL A 43 4.07 11.29 -0.02
CA VAL A 43 3.68 11.84 -1.33
C VAL A 43 4.91 12.42 -2.05
N GLY A 44 5.80 13.10 -1.31
CA GLY A 44 7.05 13.60 -1.85
C GLY A 44 7.98 12.49 -2.33
N PHE A 45 8.01 11.36 -1.63
CA PHE A 45 8.77 10.18 -2.04
C PHE A 45 8.24 9.58 -3.36
N LEU A 46 6.92 9.45 -3.48
CA LEU A 46 6.29 8.95 -4.72
C LEU A 46 6.50 9.92 -5.89
N ARG A 47 6.50 11.23 -5.62
CA ARG A 47 6.84 12.26 -6.61
C ARG A 47 8.28 12.13 -7.10
N GLN A 48 9.23 11.96 -6.17
CA GLN A 48 10.64 11.72 -6.51
C GLN A 48 10.84 10.42 -7.30
N GLY A 49 10.03 9.39 -7.04
CA GLY A 49 10.02 8.15 -7.80
C GLY A 49 9.31 8.23 -9.16
N GLY A 50 8.73 9.38 -9.53
CA GLY A 50 7.99 9.55 -10.78
C GLY A 50 6.66 8.77 -10.84
N LEU A 51 6.11 8.39 -9.68
CA LEU A 51 4.85 7.65 -9.57
C LEU A 51 3.62 8.58 -9.55
N VAL A 52 3.75 9.79 -8.99
CA VAL A 52 2.69 10.81 -8.92
C VAL A 52 3.27 12.19 -9.19
N THR A 53 2.45 13.15 -9.63
CA THR A 53 2.91 14.51 -9.92
C THR A 53 2.61 15.44 -8.75
N ASP A 54 1.35 15.48 -8.32
CA ASP A 54 0.89 16.37 -7.25
C ASP A 54 0.41 15.59 -6.03
N GLY A 55 0.16 14.29 -6.20
CA GLY A 55 -0.30 13.42 -5.12
C GLY A 55 -1.78 13.58 -4.82
N ASP A 56 -2.55 13.99 -5.83
CA ASP A 56 -4.00 14.08 -5.72
C ASP A 56 -4.63 12.68 -5.65
N PRO A 57 -5.75 12.51 -4.92
CA PRO A 57 -6.42 11.21 -4.78
C PRO A 57 -6.76 10.54 -6.12
N ASP A 58 -6.99 11.34 -7.16
CA ASP A 58 -7.33 10.84 -8.50
C ASP A 58 -6.09 10.34 -9.26
N GLU A 59 -4.89 10.91 -9.04
CA GLU A 59 -3.63 10.36 -9.57
C GLU A 59 -3.32 9.00 -8.93
N PHE A 60 -3.59 8.86 -7.64
CA PHE A 60 -3.43 7.60 -6.93
C PHE A 60 -4.39 6.52 -7.43
N GLU A 61 -5.61 6.90 -7.80
CA GLU A 61 -6.56 6.00 -8.42
C GLU A 61 -6.11 5.54 -9.81
N ALA A 62 -5.48 6.42 -10.59
CA ALA A 62 -4.86 6.07 -11.87
C ALA A 62 -3.67 5.10 -11.74
N LEU A 63 -3.13 4.92 -10.52
CA LEU A 63 -2.10 3.92 -10.21
C LEU A 63 -2.68 2.53 -9.90
N LEU A 64 -4.01 2.33 -9.96
CA LEU A 64 -4.62 1.00 -9.92
C LEU A 64 -3.97 0.08 -10.96
N GLY A 65 -3.66 -1.16 -10.55
CA GLY A 65 -2.90 -2.12 -11.37
C GLY A 65 -1.39 -1.91 -11.45
N ARG A 66 -0.86 -0.71 -11.12
CA ARG A 66 0.60 -0.46 -11.01
C ARG A 66 1.08 -0.45 -9.57
N MET A 67 0.22 -0.04 -8.64
CA MET A 67 0.47 -0.03 -7.20
C MET A 67 -0.51 -0.99 -6.50
N PRO A 68 -0.21 -2.30 -6.47
CA PRO A 68 -1.07 -3.27 -5.81
C PRO A 68 -1.09 -3.03 -4.29
N ILE A 69 -2.29 -3.02 -3.71
CA ILE A 69 -2.49 -2.91 -2.27
C ILE A 69 -2.69 -4.30 -1.68
N PHE A 70 -1.93 -4.61 -0.64
CA PHE A 70 -1.99 -5.90 0.02
C PHE A 70 -2.59 -5.76 1.42
N ARG A 71 -3.59 -6.60 1.70
CA ARG A 71 -4.03 -6.87 3.07
C ARG A 71 -3.13 -7.92 3.68
N MET A 72 -2.59 -7.65 4.86
CA MET A 72 -1.81 -8.61 5.63
C MET A 72 -2.73 -9.28 6.66
N ASP A 73 -3.06 -10.55 6.43
CA ASP A 73 -3.81 -11.37 7.38
C ASP A 73 -2.84 -12.21 8.23
N PRO A 74 -3.15 -12.44 9.52
CA PRO A 74 -2.46 -13.46 10.31
C PRO A 74 -2.59 -14.83 9.63
N ALA A 75 -1.53 -15.63 9.69
CA ALA A 75 -1.49 -16.96 9.05
C ALA A 75 -2.46 -17.97 9.66
#